data_AF-A0A1F8NV63-F1
#
_entry.id   AF-A0A1F8NV63-F1
#
_cell.length_a   1.000
_cell.length_b   1.000
_cell.length_c   1.000
_cell.angle_alpha   90.00
_cell.angle_beta   90.00
_cell.angle_gamma   90.00
#
_symmetry.space_group_name_H-M   'P 1'
#
loop_
_entity.id
_entity.type
_entity.pdbx_description
1 polymer ?
#
loop_
_entity_poly.entity_id
_entity_poly.type
_entity_poly.pdbx_seq_one_letter_code
_entity_poly.pdbx_strand_id
1 'polypeptide(L)'
;MNSRSGLSARTRKNWLINASVFLGGIVAVLSGIYFLFVPSGGYQGGWNALYGLTIIFERSTWDDFHTWGGVAMIVAVALHVATHWDWIVMMVERSLSALGSKDSHMSKGAKVNLVVDAFIAVSFVLTAISGIYFLFAPTGGFQGGQNVGWDPGFLFSRTTWDLIHTWAGVVLIVAAVVHFAIHWRWIKNVTTRFFQIRRRLTEVQQVTGVS
;
A
#
# COMPACT_ATOMS: atom_id res chain seq x y z
N MET A 1 -30.28 13.91 -29.55
CA MET A 1 -30.20 13.30 -28.20
C MET A 1 -28.75 12.90 -27.96
N ASN A 2 -28.00 13.67 -27.16
CA ASN A 2 -26.57 13.40 -26.95
C ASN A 2 -26.38 12.22 -26.00
N SER A 3 -26.13 11.06 -26.59
CA SER A 3 -25.68 9.85 -25.91
C SER A 3 -24.26 10.05 -25.36
N ARG A 4 -24.09 9.82 -24.04
CA ARG A 4 -22.95 9.17 -23.35
C ARG A 4 -22.86 9.68 -21.90
N SER A 5 -23.73 9.18 -21.01
CA SER A 5 -23.63 9.39 -19.56
C SER A 5 -22.91 8.22 -18.85
N GLY A 6 -21.85 7.70 -19.46
CA GLY A 6 -20.96 6.70 -18.85
C GLY A 6 -19.80 7.37 -18.11
N LEU A 7 -19.21 6.68 -17.13
CA LEU A 7 -17.90 7.07 -16.61
C LEU A 7 -16.88 7.04 -17.74
N SER A 8 -15.99 8.03 -17.78
CA SER A 8 -14.86 7.95 -18.70
C SER A 8 -14.02 6.71 -18.39
N ALA A 9 -13.44 6.08 -19.43
CA ALA A 9 -12.57 4.92 -19.24
C ALA A 9 -11.39 5.22 -18.29
N ARG A 10 -10.89 6.47 -18.33
CA ARG A 10 -9.85 6.98 -17.43
C ARG A 10 -10.32 7.00 -15.98
N THR A 11 -11.51 7.55 -15.70
CA THR A 11 -12.07 7.59 -14.33
C THR A 11 -12.27 6.18 -13.78
N ARG A 12 -12.76 5.25 -14.61
CA ARG A 12 -12.94 3.85 -14.20
C ARG A 12 -11.60 3.18 -13.89
N LYS A 13 -10.60 3.35 -14.75
CA LYS A 13 -9.25 2.83 -14.56
C LYS A 13 -8.64 3.35 -13.25
N ASN A 14 -8.71 4.65 -13.01
CA ASN A 14 -8.13 5.27 -11.80
C ASN A 14 -8.81 4.75 -10.53
N TRP A 15 -10.14 4.59 -10.56
CA TRP A 15 -10.87 4.02 -9.42
C TRP A 15 -10.43 2.58 -9.13
N LEU A 16 -10.28 1.73 -10.16
CA LEU A 16 -9.84 0.35 -10.01
C LEU A 16 -8.40 0.25 -9.47
N ILE A 17 -7.49 1.10 -9.96
CA ILE A 17 -6.11 1.15 -9.46
C ILE A 17 -6.12 1.53 -7.97
N ASN A 18 -6.86 2.57 -7.58
CA ASN A 18 -6.92 3.00 -6.17
C ASN A 18 -7.54 1.92 -5.28
N ALA A 19 -8.59 1.24 -5.75
CA ALA A 19 -9.17 0.11 -5.04
C ALA A 19 -8.16 -1.04 -4.88
N SER A 20 -7.33 -1.29 -5.90
CA SER A 20 -6.28 -2.33 -5.86
C SER A 20 -5.18 -1.98 -4.85
N VAL A 21 -4.71 -0.73 -4.82
CA VAL A 21 -3.75 -0.25 -3.81
C VAL A 21 -4.34 -0.42 -2.41
N PHE A 22 -5.60 -0.02 -2.21
CA PHE A 22 -6.27 -0.11 -0.91
C PHE A 22 -6.44 -1.56 -0.43
N LEU A 23 -6.93 -2.45 -1.30
CA LEU A 23 -7.14 -3.86 -0.95
C LEU A 23 -5.82 -4.58 -0.71
N GLY A 24 -4.82 -4.38 -1.57
CA GLY A 24 -3.47 -4.93 -1.36
C GLY A 24 -2.85 -4.42 -0.06
N GLY A 25 -3.02 -3.12 0.24
CA GLY A 25 -2.60 -2.52 1.49
C GLY A 25 -3.28 -3.14 2.71
N ILE A 26 -4.59 -3.38 2.69
CA ILE A 26 -5.29 -4.07 3.79
C ILE A 26 -4.69 -5.46 4.03
N VAL A 27 -4.51 -6.24 2.97
CA VAL A 27 -3.97 -7.61 3.09
C VAL A 27 -2.57 -7.57 3.70
N ALA A 28 -1.68 -6.71 3.19
CA ALA A 28 -0.30 -6.56 3.68
C ALA A 28 -0.25 -6.05 5.13
N VAL A 29 -1.11 -5.10 5.50
CA VAL A 29 -1.17 -4.54 6.86
C VAL A 29 -1.68 -5.57 7.85
N LEU A 30 -2.77 -6.29 7.55
CA LEU A 30 -3.33 -7.27 8.47
C LEU A 30 -2.36 -8.43 8.72
N SER A 31 -1.71 -8.95 7.67
CA SER A 31 -0.69 -9.99 7.81
C SER A 31 0.60 -9.48 8.46
N GLY A 32 1.00 -8.23 8.20
CA GLY A 32 2.16 -7.60 8.85
C GLY A 32 1.94 -7.40 10.35
N ILE A 33 0.75 -6.93 10.75
CA ILE A 33 0.36 -6.80 12.16
C ILE A 33 0.39 -8.17 12.85
N TYR A 34 -0.08 -9.22 12.17
CA TYR A 34 0.01 -10.59 12.70
C TYR A 34 1.45 -10.97 13.07
N PHE A 35 2.46 -10.62 12.26
CA PHE A 35 3.87 -10.92 12.57
C PHE A 35 4.44 -10.15 13.76
N LEU A 36 3.89 -8.98 14.10
CA LEU A 36 4.30 -8.24 15.30
C LEU A 36 3.89 -8.94 16.60
N PHE A 37 2.79 -9.71 16.57
CA PHE A 37 2.25 -10.39 17.76
C PHE A 37 2.51 -11.89 17.78
N VAL A 38 2.72 -12.51 16.62
CA VAL A 38 3.00 -13.95 16.48
C VAL A 38 4.40 -14.14 15.87
N PRO A 39 5.46 -13.99 16.67
CA PRO A 39 6.83 -14.05 16.17
C PRO A 39 7.23 -15.46 15.74
N SER A 40 8.12 -15.54 14.75
CA SER A 40 8.81 -16.79 14.40
C SER A 40 9.91 -17.13 15.42
N GLY A 41 9.91 -18.37 15.90
CA GLY A 41 10.98 -18.97 16.72
C GLY A 41 10.43 -19.56 18.02
N GLY A 42 10.72 -20.84 18.33
CA GLY A 42 10.42 -21.41 19.66
C GLY A 42 9.99 -22.88 19.80
N TYR A 43 10.74 -23.85 19.28
CA TYR A 43 11.17 -24.99 20.12
C TYR A 43 12.64 -25.26 19.75
N GLN A 44 13.52 -25.30 20.77
CA GLN A 44 15.01 -25.24 20.70
C GLN A 44 15.64 -23.84 20.69
N GLY A 45 15.44 -23.04 21.75
CA GLY A 45 16.33 -21.87 21.99
C GLY A 45 15.84 -20.79 22.96
N GLY A 46 14.53 -20.66 23.23
CA GLY A 46 14.06 -19.71 24.25
C GLY A 46 12.60 -19.31 24.11
N TRP A 47 11.77 -19.81 25.04
CA TRP A 47 10.48 -19.30 25.52
C TRP A 47 9.68 -18.36 24.59
N ASN A 48 9.23 -18.85 23.45
CA ASN A 48 8.09 -18.23 22.75
C ASN A 48 6.83 -19.00 23.11
N ALA A 49 6.06 -18.48 24.08
CA ALA A 49 4.79 -19.06 24.51
C ALA A 49 3.72 -19.11 23.40
N LEU A 50 3.93 -18.35 22.31
CA LEU A 50 3.03 -18.28 21.15
C LEU A 50 3.54 -19.11 19.96
N TYR A 51 4.61 -19.91 20.15
CA TYR A 51 5.10 -20.80 19.10
C TYR A 51 4.01 -21.83 18.73
N GLY A 52 3.71 -21.93 17.44
CA GLY A 52 2.64 -22.80 16.93
C GLY A 52 1.22 -22.25 17.13
N LEU A 53 1.05 -21.04 17.69
CA LEU A 53 -0.26 -20.40 17.77
C LEU A 53 -0.80 -20.17 16.35
N THR A 54 -1.96 -20.75 16.08
CA THR A 54 -2.67 -20.60 14.81
C THR A 54 -3.84 -19.65 15.04
N ILE A 55 -3.78 -18.46 14.45
CA ILE A 55 -4.89 -17.49 14.46
C ILE A 55 -5.50 -17.49 13.06
N ILE A 56 -6.68 -18.11 12.93
CA ILE A 56 -7.44 -18.30 11.67
C ILE A 56 -6.74 -19.20 10.64
N PHE A 57 -5.48 -18.92 10.30
CA PHE A 57 -4.65 -19.68 9.36
C PHE A 57 -3.28 -19.98 9.94
N GLU A 58 -2.56 -20.92 9.30
CA GLU A 58 -1.17 -21.20 9.61
C GLU A 58 -0.28 -20.00 9.30
N ARG A 59 0.88 -19.91 9.98
CA ARG A 59 1.85 -18.82 9.77
C ARG A 59 2.32 -18.74 8.30
N SER A 60 2.46 -19.87 7.63
CA SER A 60 2.80 -19.95 6.19
C SER A 60 1.74 -19.27 5.32
N THR A 61 0.46 -19.49 5.59
CA THR A 61 -0.63 -18.82 4.87
C THR A 61 -0.62 -17.32 5.11
N TRP A 62 -0.33 -16.87 6.33
CA TRP A 62 -0.14 -15.44 6.62
C TRP A 62 1.07 -14.86 5.89
N ASP A 63 2.15 -15.62 5.73
CA ASP A 63 3.34 -15.27 4.94
C ASP A 63 3.02 -15.12 3.46
N ASP A 64 2.24 -16.05 2.90
CA ASP A 64 1.73 -15.96 1.53
C ASP A 64 0.88 -14.70 1.32
N PHE A 65 -0.04 -14.41 2.25
CA PHE A 65 -0.85 -13.20 2.18
C PHE A 65 -0.01 -11.92 2.25
N HIS A 66 0.98 -11.88 3.15
CA HIS A 66 1.85 -10.72 3.27
C HIS A 66 2.68 -10.52 2.00
N THR A 67 3.32 -11.57 1.52
CA THR A 67 4.18 -11.55 0.35
C THR A 67 3.39 -11.17 -0.91
N TRP A 68 2.34 -11.90 -1.24
CA TRP A 68 1.57 -11.64 -2.46
C TRP A 68 0.72 -10.39 -2.38
N GLY A 69 0.19 -10.05 -1.19
CA GLY A 69 -0.48 -8.77 -0.94
C GLY A 69 0.46 -7.59 -1.13
N GLY A 70 1.68 -7.68 -0.59
CA GLY A 70 2.74 -6.69 -0.76
C GLY A 70 3.17 -6.53 -2.21
N VAL A 71 3.44 -7.62 -2.92
CA VAL A 71 3.79 -7.60 -4.36
C VAL A 71 2.67 -6.97 -5.19
N ALA A 72 1.42 -7.37 -4.98
CA ALA A 72 0.28 -6.78 -5.66
C ALA A 72 0.14 -5.28 -5.37
N MET A 73 0.34 -4.87 -4.11
CA MET A 73 0.34 -3.46 -3.72
C MET A 73 1.46 -2.68 -4.42
N ILE A 74 2.68 -3.21 -4.50
CA ILE A 74 3.81 -2.58 -5.19
C ILE A 74 3.50 -2.35 -6.67
N VAL A 75 2.99 -3.37 -7.36
CA VAL A 75 2.59 -3.26 -8.77
C VAL A 75 1.47 -2.23 -8.95
N ALA A 76 0.45 -2.25 -8.09
CA ALA A 76 -0.66 -1.30 -8.16
C ALA A 76 -0.21 0.15 -7.91
N VAL A 77 0.71 0.38 -6.97
CA VAL A 77 1.28 1.72 -6.71
C VAL A 77 2.14 2.18 -7.87
N ALA A 78 2.96 1.31 -8.47
CA ALA A 78 3.74 1.65 -9.66
C ALA A 78 2.83 2.09 -10.82
N LEU A 79 1.73 1.36 -11.05
CA LEU A 79 0.70 1.75 -12.03
C LEU A 79 0.00 3.06 -11.64
N HIS A 80 -0.30 3.27 -10.36
CA HIS A 80 -0.90 4.49 -9.85
C HIS A 80 -0.01 5.70 -10.17
N VAL A 81 1.28 5.64 -9.81
CA VAL A 81 2.27 6.68 -10.08
C VAL A 81 2.39 6.94 -11.58
N ALA A 82 2.53 5.89 -12.39
CA ALA A 82 2.64 6.03 -13.84
C ALA A 82 1.42 6.75 -14.46
N THR A 83 0.21 6.49 -13.97
CA THR A 83 -1.01 7.16 -14.45
C THR A 83 -1.17 8.60 -13.98
N HIS A 84 -0.45 9.01 -12.93
CA HIS A 84 -0.53 10.35 -12.35
C HIS A 84 0.76 11.17 -12.55
N TRP A 85 1.71 10.69 -13.36
CA TRP A 85 3.04 11.28 -13.50
C TRP A 85 3.03 12.79 -13.75
N ASP A 86 2.28 13.26 -14.76
CA ASP A 86 2.19 14.68 -15.11
C ASP A 86 1.67 15.52 -13.92
N TRP A 87 0.69 14.99 -13.19
CA TRP A 87 0.15 15.64 -12.01
C TRP A 87 1.16 15.69 -10.86
N ILE A 88 1.93 14.62 -10.66
CA ILE A 88 3.00 14.55 -9.65
C ILE A 88 4.07 15.60 -9.96
N VAL A 89 4.56 15.67 -11.20
CA VAL A 89 5.57 16.66 -11.61
C VAL A 89 5.08 18.08 -11.35
N MET A 90 3.87 18.41 -11.80
CA MET A 90 3.26 19.72 -11.52
C MET A 90 3.14 20.02 -10.03
N MET A 91 2.78 19.02 -9.21
CA MET A 91 2.64 19.20 -7.77
C MET A 91 4.00 19.44 -7.09
N VAL A 92 5.03 18.72 -7.50
CA VAL A 92 6.40 18.89 -6.99
C VAL A 92 6.93 20.25 -7.35
N GLU A 93 6.82 20.67 -8.61
CA GLU A 93 7.22 22.00 -9.07
C GLU A 93 6.54 23.10 -8.26
N ARG A 94 5.20 23.02 -8.13
CA ARG A 94 4.43 23.98 -7.34
C ARG A 94 4.86 24.02 -5.86
N SER A 95 5.15 22.86 -5.28
CA SER A 95 5.56 22.76 -3.88
C SER A 95 6.95 23.37 -3.67
N LEU A 96 7.90 23.09 -4.57
CA LEU A 96 9.25 23.67 -4.52
C LEU A 96 9.23 25.18 -4.73
N SER A 97 8.44 25.68 -5.69
CA SER A 97 8.26 27.11 -5.89
C SER A 97 7.65 27.79 -4.66
N ALA A 98 6.70 27.14 -3.98
CA ALA A 98 6.10 27.66 -2.76
C ALA A 98 7.06 27.65 -1.55
N LEU A 99 8.06 26.77 -1.52
CA LEU A 99 9.11 26.78 -0.50
C LEU A 99 10.17 27.87 -0.77
N GLY A 100 10.42 28.18 -2.04
CA GLY A 100 11.39 29.20 -2.45
C GLY A 100 10.88 30.65 -2.39
N SER A 101 9.56 30.86 -2.44
CA SER A 101 8.96 32.18 -2.30
C SER A 101 8.62 32.51 -0.83
N LYS A 102 8.92 33.74 -0.38
CA LYS A 102 8.53 34.22 0.96
C LYS A 102 7.01 34.27 1.17
N ASP A 103 6.24 34.26 0.08
CA ASP A 103 4.77 34.33 0.06
C ASP A 103 4.13 33.02 -0.42
N SER A 104 4.30 31.94 0.34
CA SER A 104 3.57 30.69 0.08
C SER A 104 2.06 30.85 0.36
N HIS A 105 1.26 31.13 -0.69
CA HIS A 105 -0.21 31.14 -0.63
C HIS A 105 -0.84 29.74 -0.42
N MET A 106 -0.13 28.79 0.18
CA MET A 106 -0.67 27.47 0.50
C MET A 106 -1.52 27.53 1.76
N SER A 107 -2.77 27.07 1.64
CA SER A 107 -3.63 26.87 2.81
C SER A 107 -2.99 25.87 3.79
N LYS A 108 -3.34 26.00 5.07
CA LYS A 108 -2.88 25.05 6.11
C LYS A 108 -3.24 23.60 5.75
N GLY A 109 -4.44 23.37 5.20
CA GLY A 109 -4.87 22.05 4.76
C GLY A 109 -4.02 21.49 3.61
N ALA A 110 -3.63 22.33 2.64
CA ALA A 110 -2.74 21.90 1.57
C ALA A 110 -1.34 21.53 2.08
N LYS A 111 -0.82 22.24 3.08
CA LYS A 111 0.46 21.91 3.73
C LYS A 111 0.38 20.58 4.47
N VAL A 112 -0.70 20.33 5.22
CA VAL A 112 -0.92 19.05 5.91
C VAL A 112 -1.00 17.89 4.92
N ASN A 113 -1.77 18.04 3.85
CA ASN A 113 -1.87 17.00 2.82
C ASN A 113 -0.51 16.69 2.19
N LEU A 114 0.26 17.72 1.84
CA LEU A 114 1.60 17.55 1.27
C LEU A 114 2.52 16.77 2.21
N VAL A 115 2.50 17.09 3.51
CA VAL A 115 3.31 16.39 4.51
C VAL A 115 2.87 14.93 4.66
N VAL A 116 1.56 14.67 4.75
CA VAL A 116 1.02 13.31 4.87
C VAL A 116 1.37 12.48 3.63
N ASP A 117 1.22 13.04 2.43
CA ASP A 117 1.54 12.36 1.17
C ASP A 117 3.05 12.09 1.06
N ALA A 118 3.91 12.99 1.55
CA ALA A 118 5.35 12.79 1.61
C ALA A 118 5.72 11.64 2.57
N PHE A 119 5.10 11.57 3.75
CA PHE A 119 5.29 10.45 4.67
C PHE A 119 4.86 9.12 4.05
N ILE A 120 3.70 9.08 3.38
CA ILE A 120 3.25 7.88 2.67
C ILE A 120 4.27 7.47 1.61
N ALA A 121 4.73 8.41 0.78
CA ALA A 121 5.65 8.10 -0.31
C ALA A 121 6.99 7.55 0.20
N VAL A 122 7.62 8.24 1.15
CA VAL A 122 8.93 7.84 1.70
C VAL A 122 8.82 6.52 2.45
N SER A 123 7.83 6.37 3.34
CA SER A 123 7.65 5.15 4.10
C SER A 123 7.28 3.96 3.22
N PHE A 124 6.47 4.16 2.18
CA PHE A 124 6.18 3.13 1.19
C PHE A 124 7.44 2.67 0.46
N VAL A 125 8.27 3.59 -0.02
CA VAL A 125 9.53 3.24 -0.72
C VAL A 125 10.45 2.43 0.20
N LEU A 126 10.66 2.87 1.44
CA LEU A 126 11.49 2.15 2.41
C LEU A 126 10.94 0.75 2.73
N THR A 127 9.62 0.64 2.91
CA THR A 127 8.95 -0.65 3.16
C THR A 127 9.05 -1.58 1.94
N ALA A 128 8.84 -1.04 0.73
CA ALA A 128 8.89 -1.82 -0.50
C ALA A 128 10.31 -2.32 -0.82
N ILE A 129 11.34 -1.46 -0.68
CA ILE A 129 12.73 -1.85 -0.92
C ILE A 129 13.16 -2.93 0.07
N SER A 130 12.88 -2.75 1.36
CA SER A 130 13.21 -3.75 2.38
C SER A 130 12.40 -5.04 2.21
N GLY A 131 11.14 -4.96 1.78
CA GLY A 131 10.33 -6.13 1.45
C GLY A 131 10.88 -6.92 0.25
N ILE A 132 11.30 -6.21 -0.80
CA ILE A 132 11.97 -6.82 -1.97
C ILE A 132 13.28 -7.49 -1.53
N TYR A 133 14.06 -6.86 -0.65
CA TYR A 133 15.26 -7.49 -0.06
C TYR A 133 14.92 -8.83 0.60
N PHE A 134 13.82 -8.94 1.36
CA PHE A 134 13.43 -10.21 2.00
C PHE A 134 13.00 -11.31 1.05
N LEU A 135 12.59 -10.99 -0.19
CA LEU A 135 12.36 -12.02 -1.21
C LEU A 135 13.66 -12.75 -1.59
N PHE A 136 14.81 -12.10 -1.40
CA PHE A 136 16.14 -12.65 -1.68
C PHE A 136 16.94 -13.00 -0.42
N ALA A 137 16.43 -12.64 0.76
CA ALA A 137 16.98 -12.96 2.07
C ALA A 137 15.95 -13.71 2.95
N PRO A 138 15.48 -14.90 2.53
CA PRO A 138 14.37 -15.59 3.16
C PRO A 138 14.70 -16.02 4.59
N THR A 139 13.67 -16.04 5.45
CA THR A 139 13.79 -16.67 6.78
C THR A 139 13.89 -18.18 6.66
N GLY A 140 14.67 -18.81 7.54
CA GLY A 140 14.75 -20.26 7.64
C GLY A 140 15.75 -20.89 6.67
N GLY A 141 16.76 -21.56 7.21
CA GLY A 141 17.49 -22.61 6.52
C GLY A 141 16.98 -23.97 6.95
N PHE A 142 17.20 -24.97 6.11
CA PHE A 142 17.20 -26.36 6.57
C PHE A 142 18.04 -26.43 7.86
N GLN A 143 17.44 -26.95 8.94
CA GLN A 143 18.13 -27.24 10.21
C GLN A 143 18.82 -26.05 10.91
N GLY A 144 18.08 -24.99 11.24
CA GLY A 144 18.49 -24.09 12.34
C GLY A 144 19.76 -23.26 12.11
N GLY A 145 20.20 -23.02 10.87
CA GLY A 145 21.30 -22.07 10.64
C GLY A 145 22.08 -22.20 9.35
N GLN A 146 21.83 -23.18 8.48
CA GLN A 146 22.58 -23.33 7.23
C GLN A 146 21.85 -22.76 6.01
N ASN A 147 21.29 -21.55 6.11
CA ASN A 147 20.88 -20.81 4.92
C ASN A 147 22.00 -19.83 4.55
N VAL A 148 22.75 -20.16 3.50
CA VAL A 148 23.80 -19.29 2.93
C VAL A 148 23.26 -17.93 2.48
N GLY A 149 21.95 -17.83 2.23
CA GLY A 149 21.24 -16.59 1.90
C GLY A 149 20.52 -15.94 3.09
N TRP A 150 20.76 -16.39 4.34
CA TRP A 150 20.11 -15.81 5.52
C TRP A 150 20.48 -14.33 5.73
N ASP A 151 21.72 -13.95 5.46
CA ASP A 151 22.11 -12.53 5.41
C ASP A 151 23.07 -12.33 4.23
N PRO A 152 22.55 -11.89 3.07
CA PRO A 152 23.39 -11.57 1.92
C PRO A 152 24.37 -10.42 2.16
N GLY A 153 24.25 -9.68 3.27
CA GLY A 153 25.12 -8.55 3.61
C GLY A 153 25.00 -7.36 2.65
N PHE A 154 23.90 -7.26 1.90
CA PHE A 154 23.70 -6.18 0.92
C PHE A 154 23.34 -4.86 1.60
N LEU A 155 24.26 -3.89 1.55
CA LEU A 155 24.23 -2.55 2.18
C LEU A 155 24.15 -2.52 3.72
N PHE A 156 23.21 -3.28 4.30
CA PHE A 156 23.00 -3.42 5.73
C PHE A 156 22.80 -4.88 6.10
N SER A 157 22.93 -5.20 7.39
CA SER A 157 22.57 -6.52 7.90
C SER A 157 21.08 -6.78 7.76
N ARG A 158 20.68 -8.05 7.72
CA ARG A 158 19.26 -8.44 7.67
C ARG A 158 18.45 -7.82 8.81
N THR A 159 19.03 -7.73 10.01
CA THR A 159 18.39 -7.09 11.17
C THR A 159 18.10 -5.61 10.93
N THR A 160 19.04 -4.89 10.31
CA THR A 160 18.81 -3.48 9.98
C THR A 160 17.73 -3.33 8.92
N TRP A 161 17.70 -4.21 7.91
CA TRP A 161 16.61 -4.25 6.94
C TRP A 161 15.24 -4.52 7.59
N ASP A 162 15.20 -5.38 8.61
CA ASP A 162 14.00 -5.71 9.38
C ASP A 162 13.49 -4.51 10.18
N LEU A 163 14.41 -3.78 10.83
CA LEU A 163 14.08 -2.53 11.50
C LEU A 163 13.54 -1.47 10.51
N ILE A 164 14.19 -1.33 9.35
CA ILE A 164 13.73 -0.40 8.31
C ILE A 164 12.32 -0.80 7.84
N HIS A 165 12.08 -2.06 7.50
CA HIS A 165 10.79 -2.54 7.02
C HIS A 165 9.69 -2.32 8.05
N THR A 166 9.94 -2.72 9.30
CA THR A 166 8.98 -2.65 10.38
C THR A 166 8.61 -1.21 10.69
N TRP A 167 9.59 -0.34 10.95
CA TRP A 167 9.30 1.03 11.34
C TRP A 167 8.79 1.89 10.18
N ALA A 168 9.30 1.67 8.95
CA ALA A 168 8.71 2.32 7.78
C ALA A 168 7.26 1.87 7.56
N GLY A 169 6.96 0.58 7.73
CA GLY A 169 5.61 0.03 7.65
C GLY A 169 4.67 0.61 8.71
N VAL A 170 5.11 0.75 9.95
CA VAL A 170 4.34 1.40 11.03
C VAL A 170 4.00 2.84 10.67
N VAL A 171 4.98 3.62 10.23
CA VAL A 171 4.75 5.02 9.81
C VAL A 171 3.80 5.08 8.60
N LEU A 172 3.96 4.17 7.63
CA LEU A 172 3.08 4.06 6.47
C LEU A 172 1.63 3.80 6.89
N ILE A 173 1.40 2.87 7.82
CA ILE A 173 0.06 2.55 8.34
C ILE A 173 -0.57 3.79 8.98
N VAL A 174 0.16 4.46 9.89
CA VAL A 174 -0.35 5.66 10.57
C VAL A 174 -0.66 6.77 9.57
N ALA A 175 0.26 7.05 8.64
CA ALA A 175 0.07 8.07 7.61
C ALA A 175 -1.10 7.73 6.67
N ALA A 176 -1.26 6.47 6.28
CA ALA A 176 -2.37 6.01 5.44
C ALA A 176 -3.73 6.15 6.15
N VAL A 177 -3.82 5.85 7.45
CA VAL A 177 -5.04 6.06 8.25
C VAL A 177 -5.41 7.55 8.29
N VAL A 178 -4.43 8.43 8.54
CA VAL A 178 -4.63 9.89 8.54
C VAL A 178 -5.07 10.37 7.15
N HIS A 179 -4.40 9.95 6.09
CA HIS A 179 -4.75 10.28 4.71
C HIS A 179 -6.19 9.86 4.39
N PHE A 180 -6.56 8.62 4.73
CA PHE A 180 -7.91 8.11 4.50
C PHE A 180 -8.97 8.91 5.27
N ALA A 181 -8.68 9.31 6.51
CA ALA A 181 -9.57 10.14 7.31
C ALA A 181 -9.77 11.54 6.67
N ILE A 182 -8.69 12.19 6.22
CA ILE A 182 -8.74 13.48 5.51
C ILE A 182 -9.60 13.38 4.24
N HIS A 183 -9.46 12.28 3.49
CA HIS A 183 -10.12 12.11 2.20
C HIS A 183 -11.48 11.40 2.27
N TRP A 184 -11.94 10.97 3.45
CA TRP A 184 -13.13 10.11 3.60
C TRP A 184 -14.38 10.61 2.88
N ARG A 185 -14.69 11.91 2.99
CA ARG A 185 -15.85 12.51 2.30
C ARG A 185 -15.74 12.38 0.78
N TRP A 186 -14.55 12.62 0.23
CA TRP A 186 -14.30 12.50 -1.20
C TRP A 186 -14.42 11.04 -1.67
N ILE A 187 -13.85 10.10 -0.91
CA ILE A 187 -13.89 8.65 -1.20
C ILE A 187 -15.35 8.16 -1.28
N LYS A 188 -16.18 8.51 -0.28
CA LYS A 188 -17.61 8.15 -0.30
C LYS A 188 -18.32 8.70 -1.53
N ASN A 189 -18.07 9.96 -1.87
CA ASN A 189 -18.72 10.62 -3.01
C ASN A 189 -18.34 9.97 -4.34
N VAL A 190 -17.05 9.73 -4.58
CA VAL A 190 -16.57 9.11 -5.83
C VAL A 190 -17.07 7.67 -5.94
N THR A 191 -17.00 6.91 -4.86
CA THR A 191 -17.45 5.50 -4.83
C THR A 191 -18.96 5.39 -5.08
N THR A 192 -19.75 6.25 -4.44
CA THR A 192 -21.21 6.28 -4.64
C THR A 192 -21.55 6.60 -6.11
N ARG A 193 -20.91 7.64 -6.67
CA ARG A 193 -21.10 8.01 -8.09
C ARG A 193 -20.69 6.89 -9.03
N PHE A 194 -19.60 6.19 -8.73
CA PHE A 194 -19.12 5.07 -9.53
C PHE A 194 -20.19 3.97 -9.67
N PHE A 195 -20.74 3.51 -8.54
CA PHE A 195 -21.76 2.46 -8.53
C PHE A 195 -23.11 2.92 -9.08
N GLN A 196 -23.51 4.18 -8.83
CA GLN A 196 -24.73 4.74 -9.41
C GLN A 196 -24.68 4.76 -10.94
N ILE A 197 -23.56 5.20 -11.53
CA ILE A 197 -23.42 5.21 -12.99
C ILE A 197 -23.36 3.79 -13.53
N ARG A 198 -22.62 2.88 -12.88
CA ARG A 198 -22.56 1.47 -13.29
C ARG A 198 -23.95 0.83 -13.31
N ARG A 199 -24.76 1.06 -12.27
CA ARG A 199 -26.13 0.54 -12.18
C ARG A 199 -27.01 1.06 -13.32
N ARG A 200 -26.98 2.37 -13.59
CA ARG A 200 -27.71 2.97 -14.71
C ARG A 200 -27.31 2.39 -16.07
N LEU A 201 -26.03 2.10 -16.28
CA LEU A 201 -25.57 1.48 -17.53
C LEU A 201 -26.10 0.04 -17.67
N THR A 202 -26.11 -0.73 -16.59
CA THR A 202 -26.69 -2.08 -16.59
C THR A 202 -28.20 -2.06 -16.84
N GLU A 203 -28.94 -1.12 -16.21
CA GLU A 203 -30.38 -0.93 -16.42
C GLU A 203 -30.68 -0.58 -17.88
N VAL A 204 -29.93 0.37 -18.48
CA VAL A 204 -30.10 0.73 -19.90
C VAL A 204 -29.81 -0.45 -20.83
N GLN A 205 -28.72 -1.18 -20.60
CA GLN A 205 -28.35 -2.36 -21.39
C GLN A 205 -29.43 -3.45 -21.35
N GLN A 206 -30.06 -3.65 -20.18
CA GLN A 206 -31.18 -4.59 -20.03
C GLN A 206 -32.43 -4.14 -20.78
N VAL A 207 -32.73 -2.84 -20.80
CA VAL A 207 -33.92 -2.28 -21.46
C VAL A 207 -33.74 -2.20 -22.98
N THR A 208 -32.55 -1.90 -23.48
CA THR A 208 -32.31 -1.68 -24.92
C THR A 208 -31.81 -2.93 -25.65
N GLY A 209 -31.39 -3.98 -24.92
CA GLY A 209 -30.82 -5.20 -25.52
C GLY A 209 -29.48 -4.99 -26.22
N VAL A 210 -28.86 -3.81 -26.09
CA VAL A 210 -27.59 -3.47 -26.74
C VAL A 210 -26.44 -3.89 -25.83
N SER A 211 -25.73 -4.96 -26.22
CA SER A 211 -24.53 -5.47 -25.54
C SER A 211 -23.28 -4.65 -25.80
#